data_AF-W2MTA2-F1
#
_entry.id   AF-W2MTA2-F1
#
_cell.length_a   1.000
_cell.length_b   1.000
_cell.length_c   1.000
_cell.angle_alpha   90.00
_cell.angle_beta   90.00
_cell.angle_gamma   90.00
#
_symmetry.space_group_name_H-M   'P 1'
#
loop_
_entity.id
_entity.type
_entity.pdbx_description
1 polymer ?
#
loop_
_entity_poly.entity_id
_entity_poly.type
_entity_poly.pdbx_seq_one_letter_code
_entity_poly.pdbx_strand_id
1 'polypeptide(L)'
;MNKWIETDKLKPENVFSKLRLDRGVDALLDRNEQTLAAFISMYNARNPDSMASLIGTFTRQYGDDVVALALGYAKSDPTKRWELEITFDDFVPTVNHKFDTLSGYIKVLNTVNRDQTDMITVLSNGVGGDGNLARVVATVLLQLESHNSFIAAVSTAAEYETALFKRWFKRKIEPTSIYARFFHAEEASPRPLEREIVARYGEYYSEKIAVRGNPMVNTVIHPRRS
;
A
#
# COMPACT_ATOMS: atom_id res chain seq x y z
N MET A 1 23.90 3.53 -0.29
CA MET A 1 23.14 3.31 0.96
C MET A 1 23.81 2.32 1.92
N ASN A 2 24.36 1.18 1.48
CA ASN A 2 24.97 0.18 2.39
C ASN A 2 26.00 0.77 3.37
N LYS A 3 26.93 1.62 2.90
CA LYS A 3 27.90 2.30 3.76
C LYS A 3 27.23 3.06 4.92
N TRP A 4 26.15 3.79 4.65
CA TRP A 4 25.46 4.58 5.67
C TRP A 4 24.89 3.71 6.80
N ILE A 5 24.46 2.49 6.47
CA ILE A 5 23.85 1.56 7.45
C ILE A 5 24.90 0.68 8.13
N GLU A 6 25.86 0.15 7.35
CA GLU A 6 26.79 -0.88 7.83
C GLU A 6 28.03 -0.27 8.47
N THR A 7 28.56 0.78 7.87
CA THR A 7 29.82 1.43 8.29
C THR A 7 29.53 2.62 9.17
N ASP A 8 28.77 3.59 8.66
CA ASP A 8 28.57 4.89 9.31
C ASP A 8 27.50 4.82 10.43
N LYS A 9 26.74 3.71 10.50
CA LYS A 9 25.66 3.45 11.48
C LYS A 9 24.68 4.63 11.61
N LEU A 10 24.37 5.29 10.50
CA LEU A 10 23.46 6.43 10.49
C LEU A 10 22.06 6.00 10.88
N LYS A 11 21.38 6.86 11.63
CA LYS A 11 19.93 6.77 11.87
C LYS A 11 19.18 7.62 10.83
N PRO A 12 17.86 7.41 10.65
CA PRO A 12 17.05 8.20 9.74
C PRO A 12 17.21 9.72 9.93
N GLU A 13 17.34 10.19 11.18
CA GLU A 13 17.53 11.61 11.48
C GLU A 13 18.88 12.14 10.97
N ASN A 14 19.95 11.34 11.03
CA ASN A 14 21.25 11.74 10.48
C ASN A 14 21.21 11.85 8.95
N VAL A 15 20.51 10.92 8.30
CA VAL A 15 20.35 10.93 6.84
C VAL A 15 19.46 12.09 6.40
N PHE A 16 18.41 12.38 7.17
CA PHE A 16 17.51 13.52 6.95
C PHE A 16 18.30 14.84 6.84
N SER A 17 19.12 15.18 7.84
CA SER A 17 19.98 16.38 7.80
C SER A 17 21.04 16.30 6.70
N LYS A 18 21.62 15.11 6.46
CA LYS A 18 22.62 14.93 5.38
C LYS A 18 22.04 15.22 4.00
N LEU A 19 20.76 14.93 3.79
CA LEU A 19 20.01 15.20 2.58
C LEU A 19 19.44 16.64 2.52
N ARG A 20 19.75 17.45 3.54
CA ARG A 20 19.26 18.82 3.69
C ARG A 20 17.73 18.91 3.70
N LEU A 21 17.07 17.89 4.24
CA LEU A 21 15.61 17.86 4.37
C LEU A 21 15.13 18.74 5.54
N ASP A 22 16.05 19.28 6.33
CA ASP A 22 15.86 20.27 7.41
C ASP A 22 15.80 21.72 6.91
N ARG A 23 15.87 21.95 5.60
CA ARG A 23 15.87 23.29 4.98
C ARG A 23 14.51 24.00 4.95
N GLY A 24 13.44 23.28 5.24
CA GLY A 24 12.06 23.75 5.08
C GLY A 24 11.10 22.61 4.76
N VAL A 25 9.81 22.85 4.99
CA VAL A 25 8.74 21.87 4.77
C VAL A 25 8.50 21.55 3.29
N ASP A 26 8.98 22.39 2.37
CA ASP A 26 9.00 22.09 0.93
C ASP A 26 9.85 20.85 0.62
N ALA A 27 10.78 20.49 1.50
CA ALA A 27 11.60 19.29 1.39
C ALA A 27 10.80 17.97 1.51
N LEU A 28 9.55 18.01 2.04
CA LEU A 28 8.62 16.87 2.01
C LEU A 28 8.32 16.39 0.59
N LEU A 29 8.46 17.28 -0.39
CA LEU A 29 8.15 17.05 -1.80
C LEU A 29 9.41 17.03 -2.68
N ASP A 30 10.59 17.07 -2.07
CA ASP A 30 11.87 17.03 -2.78
C ASP A 30 12.23 15.58 -3.13
N ARG A 31 12.90 15.34 -4.26
CA ARG A 31 13.39 14.00 -4.63
C ARG A 31 14.32 13.37 -3.58
N ASN A 32 14.96 14.18 -2.75
CA ASN A 32 15.76 13.71 -1.62
C ASN A 32 14.92 12.94 -0.59
N GLU A 33 13.61 13.21 -0.48
CA GLU A 33 12.68 12.42 0.34
C GLU A 33 12.69 10.94 -0.09
N GLN A 34 12.76 10.65 -1.40
CA GLN A 34 12.81 9.28 -1.92
C GLN A 34 14.10 8.55 -1.48
N THR A 35 15.21 9.30 -1.41
CA THR A 35 16.48 8.76 -0.92
C THR A 35 16.38 8.42 0.57
N LEU A 36 15.67 9.24 1.34
CA LEU A 36 15.39 8.95 2.75
C LEU A 36 14.43 7.76 2.88
N ALA A 37 13.38 7.66 2.06
CA ALA A 37 12.43 6.54 2.04
C ALA A 37 13.14 5.20 1.84
N ALA A 38 13.97 5.11 0.80
CA ALA A 38 14.76 3.93 0.50
C ALA A 38 15.74 3.58 1.63
N PHE A 39 16.37 4.58 2.24
CA PHE A 39 17.22 4.38 3.41
C PHE A 39 16.43 3.83 4.62
N ILE A 40 15.25 4.38 4.91
CA ILE A 40 14.38 3.94 6.02
C ILE A 40 13.92 2.49 5.79
N SER A 41 13.56 2.12 4.56
CA SER A 41 13.21 0.74 4.21
C SER A 41 14.35 -0.24 4.55
N MET A 42 15.58 0.07 4.13
CA MET A 42 16.76 -0.73 4.46
C MET A 42 17.10 -0.72 5.96
N TYR A 43 16.91 0.41 6.64
CA TYR A 43 17.11 0.55 8.07
C TYR A 43 16.13 -0.33 8.86
N ASN A 44 14.83 -0.28 8.53
CA ASN A 44 13.78 -1.06 9.18
C ASN A 44 13.96 -2.57 9.00
N ALA A 45 14.40 -3.01 7.82
CA ALA A 45 14.71 -4.41 7.56
C ALA A 45 15.79 -4.98 8.50
N ARG A 46 16.67 -4.12 9.04
CA ARG A 46 17.72 -4.49 9.99
C ARG A 46 17.38 -4.19 11.44
N ASN A 47 16.36 -3.37 11.68
CA ASN A 47 15.95 -2.90 13.01
C ASN A 47 14.43 -3.09 13.18
N PRO A 48 13.93 -4.35 13.19
CA PRO A 48 12.49 -4.62 13.21
C PRO A 48 11.80 -4.11 14.48
N ASP A 49 12.51 -4.02 15.61
CA ASP A 49 11.97 -3.54 16.88
C ASP A 49 11.98 -2.01 17.02
N SER A 50 12.64 -1.30 16.11
CA SER A 50 12.81 0.16 16.16
C SER A 50 12.60 0.78 14.78
N MET A 51 11.49 0.40 14.14
CA MET A 51 11.17 0.89 12.80
C MET A 51 10.92 2.40 12.80
N ALA A 52 11.58 3.10 11.90
CA ALA A 52 11.26 4.48 11.55
C ALA A 52 10.21 4.54 10.44
N SER A 53 9.55 5.68 10.31
CA SER A 53 8.72 5.97 9.14
C SER A 53 9.12 7.33 8.58
N LEU A 54 8.94 7.52 7.29
CA LEU A 54 9.31 8.74 6.60
C LEU A 54 8.61 9.95 7.20
N ILE A 55 7.27 9.88 7.34
CA ILE A 55 6.52 10.95 8.01
C ILE A 55 6.98 11.15 9.45
N GLY A 56 7.26 10.07 10.20
CA GLY A 56 7.67 10.17 11.59
C GLY A 56 9.02 10.87 11.75
N THR A 57 9.89 10.75 10.75
CA THR A 57 11.14 11.53 10.68
C THR A 57 10.85 13.00 10.43
N PHE A 58 9.94 13.33 9.51
CA PHE A 58 9.52 14.71 9.25
C PHE A 58 8.80 15.36 10.45
N THR A 59 7.86 14.66 11.09
CA THR A 59 7.10 15.21 12.22
C THR A 59 7.95 15.36 13.47
N ARG A 60 8.94 14.48 13.69
CA ARG A 60 9.93 14.66 14.76
C ARG A 60 10.76 15.93 14.59
N GLN A 61 11.03 16.35 13.34
CA GLN A 61 11.83 17.53 13.05
C GLN A 61 11.00 18.82 13.02
N TYR A 62 9.81 18.77 12.41
CA TYR A 62 9.01 19.96 12.10
C TYR A 62 7.76 20.13 12.97
N GLY A 63 7.30 19.08 13.66
CA GLY A 63 6.02 19.05 14.35
C GLY A 63 4.88 18.51 13.46
N ASP A 64 3.88 17.88 14.09
CA ASP A 64 2.76 17.25 13.40
C ASP A 64 1.87 18.27 12.68
N ASP A 65 1.61 19.42 13.32
CA ASP A 65 0.79 20.51 12.79
C ASP A 65 1.41 21.15 11.53
N VAL A 66 2.72 21.39 11.57
CA VAL A 66 3.48 21.94 10.46
C VAL A 66 3.50 20.98 9.27
N VAL A 67 3.73 19.68 9.51
CA VAL A 67 3.72 18.66 8.44
C VAL A 67 2.33 18.47 7.85
N ALA A 68 1.28 18.46 8.68
CA ALA A 68 -0.10 18.35 8.21
C ALA A 68 -0.52 19.55 7.34
N LEU A 69 -0.15 20.78 7.76
CA LEU A 69 -0.36 21.98 6.96
C LEU A 69 0.37 21.91 5.62
N ALA A 70 1.63 21.49 5.61
CA ALA A 70 2.42 21.35 4.39
C ALA A 70 1.80 20.36 3.38
N LEU A 71 1.35 19.19 3.86
CA LEU A 71 0.64 18.21 3.02
C LEU A 71 -0.70 18.75 2.51
N GLY A 72 -1.43 19.50 3.35
CA GLY A 72 -2.67 20.18 2.96
C GLY A 72 -2.44 21.19 1.83
N TYR A 73 -1.43 22.03 1.95
CA TYR A 73 -1.03 22.98 0.91
C TYR A 73 -0.61 22.26 -0.37
N ALA A 74 0.25 21.24 -0.28
CA ALA A 74 0.70 20.45 -1.43
C ALA A 74 -0.46 19.81 -2.20
N LYS A 75 -1.49 19.34 -1.50
CA LYS A 75 -2.70 18.78 -2.12
C LYS A 75 -3.55 19.84 -2.81
N SER A 76 -3.55 21.07 -2.30
CA SER A 76 -4.31 22.19 -2.86
C SER A 76 -3.62 22.89 -4.04
N ASP A 77 -2.28 22.86 -4.08
CA ASP A 77 -1.48 23.44 -5.16
C ASP A 77 -1.46 22.50 -6.38
N PRO A 78 -2.03 22.90 -7.54
CA PRO A 78 -2.07 22.05 -8.73
C PRO A 78 -0.68 21.59 -9.22
N THR A 79 0.37 22.38 -8.95
CA THR A 79 1.74 22.06 -9.36
C THR A 79 2.41 21.00 -8.49
N LYS A 80 1.85 20.75 -7.30
CA LYS A 80 2.35 19.79 -6.30
C LYS A 80 1.41 18.62 -6.08
N ARG A 81 0.14 18.78 -6.41
CA ARG A 81 -0.92 17.79 -6.20
C ARG A 81 -0.60 16.43 -6.82
N TRP A 82 -0.03 16.39 -8.03
CA TRP A 82 0.31 15.15 -8.73
C TRP A 82 1.42 14.34 -8.04
N GLU A 83 2.27 14.98 -7.22
CA GLU A 83 3.31 14.31 -6.42
C GLU A 83 2.68 13.50 -5.26
N LEU A 84 1.48 13.86 -4.82
CA LEU A 84 0.73 13.18 -3.74
C LEU A 84 -0.48 12.37 -4.23
N GLU A 85 -0.84 12.51 -5.50
CA GLU A 85 -1.93 11.74 -6.10
C GLU A 85 -1.49 10.30 -6.31
N ILE A 86 -2.29 9.35 -5.83
CA ILE A 86 -2.06 7.92 -6.05
C ILE A 86 -2.52 7.60 -7.47
N THR A 87 -1.57 7.19 -8.30
CA THR A 87 -1.77 6.90 -9.71
C THR A 87 -1.66 5.40 -9.99
N PHE A 88 -1.99 4.99 -11.21
CA PHE A 88 -1.83 3.62 -11.67
C PHE A 88 -0.40 3.09 -11.51
N ASP A 89 0.58 3.91 -11.90
CA ASP A 89 2.01 3.56 -11.85
C ASP A 89 2.49 3.27 -10.41
N ASP A 90 1.77 3.79 -9.41
CA ASP A 90 2.14 3.61 -8.02
C ASP A 90 1.94 2.17 -7.50
N PHE A 91 1.14 1.35 -8.21
CA PHE A 91 0.87 -0.06 -7.89
C PHE A 91 1.80 -1.05 -8.62
N VAL A 92 2.63 -0.56 -9.55
CA VAL A 92 3.59 -1.38 -10.30
C VAL A 92 4.82 -1.79 -9.47
N PRO A 93 5.54 -0.87 -8.80
CA PRO A 93 6.74 -1.23 -8.05
C PRO A 93 6.38 -2.00 -6.78
N THR A 94 7.32 -2.76 -6.23
CA THR A 94 7.17 -3.44 -4.93
C THR A 94 7.37 -2.51 -3.73
N VAL A 95 8.02 -1.36 -3.95
CA VAL A 95 8.22 -0.31 -2.95
C VAL A 95 7.84 1.02 -3.57
N ASN A 96 6.85 1.69 -2.98
CA ASN A 96 6.38 2.99 -3.45
C ASN A 96 6.49 4.03 -2.32
N HIS A 97 7.27 5.09 -2.54
CA HIS A 97 7.50 6.15 -1.56
C HIS A 97 6.21 6.91 -1.15
N LYS A 98 5.23 7.09 -2.05
CA LYS A 98 3.93 7.66 -1.68
C LYS A 98 3.19 6.75 -0.71
N PHE A 99 3.30 5.44 -0.89
CA PHE A 99 2.69 4.45 0.00
C PHE A 99 3.45 4.39 1.34
N ASP A 100 4.77 4.58 1.34
CA ASP A 100 5.56 4.70 2.58
C ASP A 100 5.18 5.95 3.39
N THR A 101 5.05 7.10 2.71
CA THR A 101 4.60 8.35 3.32
C THR A 101 3.18 8.22 3.88
N LEU A 102 2.27 7.61 3.12
CA LEU A 102 0.90 7.36 3.57
C LEU A 102 0.84 6.35 4.73
N SER A 103 1.67 5.31 4.70
CA SER A 103 1.78 4.30 5.77
C SER A 103 2.29 4.94 7.06
N GLY A 104 3.30 5.79 6.96
CA GLY A 104 3.76 6.62 8.06
C GLY A 104 2.63 7.47 8.62
N TYR A 105 1.89 8.18 7.75
CA TYR A 105 0.81 9.07 8.20
C TYR A 105 -0.28 8.29 8.94
N ILE A 106 -0.68 7.13 8.43
CA ILE A 106 -1.66 6.25 9.09
C ILE A 106 -1.17 5.80 10.46
N LYS A 107 0.11 5.43 10.59
CA LYS A 107 0.70 5.04 11.89
C LYS A 107 0.59 6.17 12.90
N VAL A 108 0.99 7.38 12.54
CA VAL A 108 0.89 8.56 13.42
C VAL A 108 -0.57 8.90 13.71
N LEU A 109 -1.45 8.90 12.71
CA LEU A 109 -2.86 9.17 12.89
C LEU A 109 -3.50 8.18 13.88
N ASN A 110 -3.14 6.90 13.80
CA ASN A 110 -3.67 5.86 14.68
C ASN A 110 -3.10 5.90 16.11
N THR A 111 -2.02 6.65 16.39
CA THR A 111 -1.56 6.87 17.78
C THR A 111 -2.36 7.95 18.49
N VAL A 112 -2.90 8.91 17.74
CA VAL A 112 -3.66 10.04 18.30
C VAL A 112 -5.17 9.87 18.18
N ASN A 113 -5.65 9.13 17.19
CA ASN A 113 -7.08 8.96 16.92
C ASN A 113 -7.64 7.67 17.54
N ARG A 114 -8.85 7.75 18.11
CA ARG A 114 -9.60 6.57 18.59
C ARG A 114 -10.10 5.70 17.44
N ASP A 115 -10.46 6.33 16.32
CA ASP A 115 -10.92 5.63 15.13
C ASP A 115 -9.72 5.30 14.23
N GLN A 116 -9.22 4.08 14.38
CA GLN A 116 -8.08 3.61 13.58
C GLN A 116 -8.49 3.36 12.13
N THR A 117 -7.63 3.75 11.20
CA THR A 117 -7.75 3.42 9.77
C THR A 117 -6.61 2.48 9.34
N ASP A 118 -6.81 1.78 8.23
CA ASP A 118 -5.78 0.99 7.57
C ASP A 118 -5.52 1.50 6.15
N MET A 119 -4.42 1.02 5.57
CA MET A 119 -3.95 1.46 4.26
C MET A 119 -4.95 1.20 3.14
N ILE A 120 -5.58 0.02 3.13
CA ILE A 120 -6.60 -0.30 2.12
C ILE A 120 -7.82 0.61 2.23
N THR A 121 -8.22 1.00 3.44
CA THR A 121 -9.32 1.95 3.65
C THR A 121 -8.97 3.32 3.11
N VAL A 122 -7.76 3.82 3.40
CA VAL A 122 -7.33 5.13 2.90
C VAL A 122 -7.22 5.13 1.39
N LEU A 123 -6.59 4.12 0.78
CA LEU A 123 -6.46 4.02 -0.67
C LEU A 123 -7.81 3.86 -1.36
N SER A 124 -8.69 2.99 -0.85
CA SER A 124 -10.04 2.82 -1.37
C SER A 124 -10.79 4.15 -1.37
N ASN A 125 -10.81 4.87 -0.25
CA ASN A 125 -11.46 6.18 -0.18
C ASN A 125 -10.80 7.20 -1.14
N GLY A 126 -9.47 7.18 -1.25
CA GLY A 126 -8.71 8.09 -2.09
C GLY A 126 -9.00 7.95 -3.58
N VAL A 127 -9.25 6.72 -4.06
CA VAL A 127 -9.58 6.44 -5.47
C VAL A 127 -11.09 6.38 -5.75
N GLY A 128 -11.93 6.70 -4.77
CA GLY A 128 -13.39 6.76 -4.93
C GLY A 128 -14.14 5.45 -4.68
N GLY A 129 -13.56 4.53 -3.90
CA GLY A 129 -14.20 3.35 -3.35
C GLY A 129 -13.56 2.03 -3.78
N ASP A 130 -14.02 0.94 -3.13
CA ASP A 130 -13.48 -0.42 -3.31
C ASP A 130 -13.53 -0.87 -4.78
N GLY A 131 -14.57 -0.48 -5.53
CA GLY A 131 -14.71 -0.83 -6.95
C GLY A 131 -13.70 -0.14 -7.86
N ASN A 132 -13.38 1.13 -7.61
CA ASN A 132 -12.34 1.82 -8.37
C ASN A 132 -10.96 1.28 -8.02
N LEU A 133 -10.69 0.99 -6.75
CA LEU A 133 -9.45 0.34 -6.34
C LEU A 133 -9.29 -1.03 -7.02
N ALA A 134 -10.36 -1.83 -7.09
CA ALA A 134 -10.36 -3.11 -7.78
C ALA A 134 -10.03 -2.98 -9.27
N ARG A 135 -10.60 -1.96 -9.95
CA ARG A 135 -10.31 -1.69 -11.36
C ARG A 135 -8.85 -1.33 -11.59
N VAL A 136 -8.30 -0.44 -10.76
CA VAL A 136 -6.89 -0.03 -10.85
C VAL A 136 -5.98 -1.24 -10.70
N VAL A 137 -6.14 -1.97 -9.58
CA VAL A 137 -5.31 -3.14 -9.26
C VAL A 137 -5.40 -4.22 -10.34
N ALA A 138 -6.61 -4.58 -10.78
CA ALA A 138 -6.78 -5.60 -11.82
C ALA A 138 -6.20 -5.16 -13.16
N THR A 139 -6.29 -3.88 -13.52
CA THR A 139 -5.67 -3.36 -14.74
C THR A 139 -4.14 -3.48 -14.68
N VAL A 140 -3.52 -3.16 -13.53
CA VAL A 140 -2.07 -3.32 -13.32
C VAL A 140 -1.67 -4.78 -13.43
N LEU A 141 -2.41 -5.67 -12.78
CA LEU A 141 -2.14 -7.11 -12.81
C LEU A 141 -2.23 -7.67 -14.22
N LEU A 142 -3.29 -7.36 -14.97
CA LEU A 142 -3.43 -7.81 -16.36
C LEU A 142 -2.29 -7.31 -17.25
N GLN A 143 -1.84 -6.06 -17.06
CA GLN A 143 -0.69 -5.53 -17.78
C GLN A 143 0.61 -6.23 -17.39
N LEU A 144 0.84 -6.50 -16.10
CA LEU A 144 2.05 -7.18 -15.65
C LEU A 144 2.07 -8.64 -16.07
N GLU A 145 0.94 -9.34 -15.97
CA GLU A 145 0.79 -10.75 -16.33
C GLU A 145 1.04 -10.99 -17.82
N SER A 146 0.64 -10.04 -18.68
CA SER A 146 0.92 -10.14 -20.12
C SER A 146 2.41 -10.10 -20.45
N HIS A 147 3.24 -9.59 -19.54
CA HIS A 147 4.69 -9.49 -19.72
C HIS A 147 5.44 -10.56 -18.91
N ASN A 148 5.13 -10.69 -17.62
CA ASN A 148 5.78 -11.61 -16.70
C ASN A 148 4.88 -11.88 -15.48
N SER A 149 4.29 -13.08 -15.42
CA SER A 149 3.43 -13.53 -14.32
C SER A 149 4.13 -13.48 -12.94
N PHE A 150 5.45 -13.69 -12.86
CA PHE A 150 6.18 -13.58 -11.60
C PHE A 150 6.19 -12.13 -11.07
N ILE A 151 6.39 -11.13 -11.95
CA ILE A 151 6.41 -9.72 -11.56
C ILE A 151 5.01 -9.29 -11.08
N ALA A 152 3.95 -9.77 -11.74
CA ALA A 152 2.59 -9.53 -11.28
C ALA A 152 2.37 -10.06 -9.86
N ALA A 153 2.79 -11.29 -9.58
CA ALA A 153 2.60 -11.93 -8.28
C ALA A 153 3.31 -11.23 -7.11
N VAL A 154 4.44 -10.55 -7.36
CA VAL A 154 5.19 -9.82 -6.32
C VAL A 154 4.89 -8.32 -6.30
N SER A 155 4.03 -7.81 -7.19
CA SER A 155 3.71 -6.38 -7.30
C SER A 155 2.85 -5.89 -6.15
N THR A 156 2.90 -4.58 -5.89
CA THR A 156 1.98 -3.92 -4.96
C THR A 156 0.51 -4.13 -5.38
N ALA A 157 0.20 -4.21 -6.68
CA ALA A 157 -1.14 -4.55 -7.14
C ALA A 157 -1.64 -5.90 -6.57
N ALA A 158 -0.82 -6.97 -6.62
CA ALA A 158 -1.22 -8.28 -6.09
C ALA A 158 -1.48 -8.25 -4.57
N GLU A 159 -0.67 -7.47 -3.83
CA GLU A 159 -0.88 -7.26 -2.40
C GLU A 159 -2.24 -6.61 -2.11
N TYR A 160 -2.60 -5.56 -2.85
CA TYR A 160 -3.87 -4.87 -2.67
C TYR A 160 -5.07 -5.63 -3.21
N GLU A 161 -4.92 -6.46 -4.24
CA GLU A 161 -5.95 -7.40 -4.68
C GLU A 161 -6.29 -8.36 -3.54
N THR A 162 -5.27 -8.98 -2.96
CA THR A 162 -5.40 -9.90 -1.82
C THR A 162 -6.02 -9.21 -0.61
N ALA A 163 -5.60 -7.98 -0.30
CA ALA A 163 -6.14 -7.20 0.81
C ALA A 163 -7.63 -6.87 0.60
N LEU A 164 -8.01 -6.54 -0.64
CA LEU A 164 -9.39 -6.23 -1.01
C LEU A 164 -10.28 -7.48 -0.90
N PHE A 165 -9.79 -8.62 -1.38
CA PHE A 165 -10.50 -9.90 -1.27
C PHE A 165 -10.69 -10.33 0.20
N LYS A 166 -9.64 -10.19 1.04
CA LYS A 166 -9.74 -10.42 2.49
C LYS A 166 -10.81 -9.52 3.12
N ARG A 167 -10.84 -8.24 2.74
CA ARG A 167 -11.81 -7.26 3.24
C ARG A 167 -13.23 -7.60 2.82
N TRP A 168 -13.47 -7.90 1.54
CA TRP A 168 -14.78 -8.32 1.04
C TRP A 168 -15.26 -9.62 1.70
N PHE A 169 -14.38 -10.61 1.84
CA PHE A 169 -14.71 -11.88 2.49
C PHE A 169 -15.05 -11.70 3.97
N LYS A 170 -14.27 -10.88 4.70
CA LYS A 170 -14.56 -10.54 6.11
C LYS A 170 -15.92 -9.85 6.27
N ARG A 171 -16.31 -9.05 5.27
CA ARG A 171 -17.61 -8.37 5.19
C ARG A 171 -18.74 -9.26 4.65
N LYS A 172 -18.48 -10.55 4.40
CA LYS A 172 -19.44 -11.53 3.88
C LYS A 172 -20.07 -11.10 2.56
N ILE A 173 -19.26 -10.51 1.68
CA ILE A 173 -19.70 -10.12 0.35
C ILE A 173 -19.54 -11.32 -0.57
N GLU A 174 -20.61 -11.74 -1.22
CA GLU A 174 -20.56 -12.82 -2.21
C GLU A 174 -20.03 -12.30 -3.56
N PRO A 175 -19.34 -13.13 -4.36
CA PRO A 175 -18.78 -12.67 -5.65
C PRO A 175 -19.80 -12.04 -6.59
N THR A 176 -21.01 -12.60 -6.66
CA THR A 176 -22.12 -12.05 -7.47
C THR A 176 -22.57 -10.67 -7.00
N SER A 177 -22.51 -10.41 -5.69
CA SER A 177 -22.90 -9.12 -5.10
C SER A 177 -21.96 -7.97 -5.45
N ILE A 178 -20.76 -8.24 -5.98
CA ILE A 178 -19.76 -7.20 -6.28
C ILE A 178 -20.25 -6.26 -7.38
N TYR A 179 -20.93 -6.78 -8.41
CA TYR A 179 -21.40 -5.98 -9.55
C TYR A 179 -22.31 -4.83 -9.08
N ALA A 180 -23.35 -5.16 -8.32
CA ALA A 180 -24.29 -4.18 -7.80
C ALA A 180 -23.65 -3.27 -6.75
N ARG A 181 -22.80 -3.79 -5.86
CA ARG A 181 -22.27 -3.05 -4.71
C ARG A 181 -21.13 -2.09 -5.05
N PHE A 182 -20.27 -2.45 -5.99
CA PHE A 182 -19.00 -1.74 -6.20
C PHE A 182 -18.81 -1.22 -7.61
N PHE A 183 -19.48 -1.82 -8.59
CA PHE A 183 -19.34 -1.40 -9.98
C PHE A 183 -20.48 -0.53 -10.47
N HIS A 184 -21.59 -0.45 -9.73
CA HIS A 184 -22.81 0.25 -10.13
C HIS A 184 -23.26 -0.16 -11.55
N ALA A 185 -22.94 -1.40 -11.95
CA ALA A 185 -23.31 -1.95 -13.23
C ALA A 185 -24.68 -2.61 -13.08
N GLU A 186 -25.60 -2.33 -14.00
CA GLU A 186 -26.75 -3.20 -14.19
C GLU A 186 -26.21 -4.59 -14.55
N GLU A 187 -26.59 -5.62 -13.78
CA GLU A 187 -26.10 -7.00 -13.90
C GLU A 187 -26.18 -7.57 -15.34
N ALA A 188 -26.99 -6.94 -16.20
CA ALA A 188 -27.20 -7.32 -17.58
C ALA A 188 -25.97 -7.14 -18.51
N SER A 189 -24.96 -6.33 -18.16
CA SER A 189 -23.74 -6.25 -19.00
C SER A 189 -22.48 -5.73 -18.26
N PRO A 190 -21.85 -6.55 -17.40
CA PRO A 190 -20.61 -6.15 -16.74
C PRO A 190 -19.45 -6.05 -17.74
N ARG A 191 -18.58 -5.06 -17.56
CA ARG A 191 -17.40 -4.86 -18.43
C ARG A 191 -16.44 -6.05 -18.32
N PRO A 192 -15.62 -6.35 -19.36
CA PRO A 192 -14.66 -7.46 -19.30
C PRO A 192 -13.76 -7.45 -18.06
N LEU A 193 -13.25 -6.26 -17.67
CA LEU A 193 -12.44 -6.09 -16.47
C LEU A 193 -13.21 -6.42 -15.18
N GLU A 194 -14.49 -6.06 -15.09
CA GLU A 194 -15.33 -6.32 -13.92
C GLU A 194 -15.61 -7.82 -13.77
N ARG A 195 -15.80 -8.51 -14.91
CA ARG A 195 -15.93 -9.97 -14.91
C ARG A 195 -14.67 -10.66 -14.41
N GLU A 196 -13.51 -10.18 -14.85
CA GLU A 196 -12.21 -10.71 -14.39
C GLU A 196 -12.02 -10.52 -12.88
N ILE A 197 -12.32 -9.32 -12.37
CA ILE A 197 -12.24 -9.05 -10.92
C ILE A 197 -13.14 -10.00 -10.12
N VAL A 198 -14.39 -10.19 -10.58
CA VAL A 198 -15.34 -11.08 -9.90
C VAL A 198 -14.91 -12.54 -10.00
N ALA A 199 -14.33 -12.97 -11.13
CA ALA A 199 -13.80 -14.31 -11.29
C ALA A 199 -12.66 -14.59 -10.29
N ARG A 200 -11.65 -13.71 -10.23
CA ARG A 200 -10.52 -13.80 -9.28
C ARG A 200 -10.99 -13.82 -7.83
N TYR A 201 -11.94 -12.95 -7.48
CA TYR A 201 -12.53 -12.97 -6.14
C TYR A 201 -13.32 -14.25 -5.88
N GLY A 202 -14.02 -14.79 -6.89
CA GLY A 202 -14.76 -16.04 -6.80
C GLY A 202 -13.86 -17.24 -6.50
N GLU A 203 -12.68 -17.30 -7.12
CA GLU A 203 -11.66 -18.31 -6.82
C GLU A 203 -11.18 -18.20 -5.37
N TYR A 204 -10.78 -16.99 -4.95
CA TYR A 204 -10.39 -16.72 -3.56
C TYR A 204 -11.50 -17.10 -2.56
N TYR A 205 -12.74 -16.71 -2.85
CA TYR A 205 -13.90 -16.97 -2.01
C TYR A 205 -14.11 -18.48 -1.84
N SER A 206 -14.07 -19.23 -2.94
CA SER A 206 -14.24 -20.69 -2.98
C SER A 206 -13.14 -21.41 -2.18
N GLU A 207 -11.90 -20.96 -2.29
CA GLU A 207 -10.79 -21.48 -1.49
C GLU A 207 -11.02 -21.24 0.02
N LYS A 208 -11.44 -20.03 0.41
CA LYS A 208 -11.63 -19.70 1.83
C LYS A 208 -12.83 -20.38 2.47
N ILE A 209 -13.92 -20.61 1.74
CA ILE A 209 -15.04 -21.41 2.26
C ILE A 209 -14.64 -22.88 2.42
N ALA A 210 -13.87 -23.44 1.50
CA ALA A 210 -13.41 -24.84 1.56
C ALA A 210 -12.50 -25.08 2.78
N VAL A 211 -11.57 -24.15 3.05
CA VAL A 211 -10.71 -24.20 4.25
C VAL A 211 -11.52 -24.09 5.54
N ARG A 212 -12.54 -23.23 5.60
CA ARG A 212 -13.42 -23.11 6.78
C ARG A 212 -14.31 -24.35 6.99
N GLY A 213 -14.76 -24.98 5.91
CA GLY A 213 -15.59 -26.17 5.95
C GLY A 213 -14.84 -27.45 6.29
N ASN A 214 -13.50 -27.44 6.24
CA ASN A 214 -12.68 -28.63 6.44
C ASN A 214 -11.50 -28.37 7.39
N PRO A 215 -11.68 -28.46 8.73
CA PRO A 215 -10.63 -28.17 9.71
C PRO A 215 -9.45 -29.17 9.73
N MET A 216 -9.40 -30.14 8.82
CA MET A 216 -8.47 -31.28 8.84
C MET A 216 -7.48 -31.34 7.66
N VAL A 217 -7.11 -30.20 7.05
CA VAL A 217 -5.96 -30.13 6.13
C VAL A 217 -4.85 -29.26 6.71
N ASN A 218 -4.46 -29.56 7.95
CA ASN A 218 -3.09 -29.34 8.43
C ASN A 218 -2.38 -30.70 8.37
N THR A 219 -2.21 -31.26 7.17
CA THR A 219 -1.33 -32.42 7.00
C THR A 219 0.10 -31.93 7.01
N VAL A 220 0.67 -32.03 8.20
CA VAL A 220 2.10 -32.02 8.51
C VAL A 220 2.91 -32.67 7.39
N ILE A 221 3.70 -31.87 6.67
CA ILE A 221 4.76 -32.40 5.81
C ILE A 221 5.83 -32.96 6.74
N HIS A 222 5.77 -34.27 7.00
CA HIS A 222 6.89 -35.01 7.58
C HIS A 222 7.93 -35.26 6.47
N PRO A 223 9.24 -35.04 6.73
CA PRO A 223 10.28 -35.18 5.72
C PRO A 223 10.52 -36.67 5.41
N ARG A 224 10.55 -37.03 4.12
CA ARG A 224 10.98 -38.35 3.68
C ARG A 224 12.51 -38.37 3.61
N ARG A 225 13.15 -39.01 4.61
CA ARG A 225 14.49 -39.58 4.46
C ARG A 225 14.37 -40.89 3.67
N SER A 226 15.13 -41.01 2.60
CA SER A 226 15.85 -42.24 2.23
C SER A 226 17.14 -41.81 1.56
#